data_AF-A0AAD7GDS2-F1
#
_entry.id   AF-A0AAD7GDS2-F1
#
_cell.length_a   1.000
_cell.length_b   1.000
_cell.length_c   1.000
_cell.angle_alpha   90.00
_cell.angle_beta   90.00
_cell.angle_gamma   90.00
#
_symmetry.space_group_name_H-M   'P 1'
#
loop_
_entity.id
_entity.type
_entity.pdbx_description
1 polymer ?
#
loop_
_entity_poly.entity_id
_entity_poly.type
_entity_poly.pdbx_seq_one_letter_code
_entity_poly.pdbx_strand_id
1 'polypeptide(L)'
;MLPVSTTYDSLAARTTGNSTAEEAPVVYAYQGQWYLFTSWNKDDQTYETRVARYDGGYVGPGGLGALESGGGLILGNHDSVLGPGGIDTFLDDDGQNYLVYPSESFIDDGI
;
A
#
# COMPACT_ATOMS: atom_id res chain seq x y z
N MET A 1 2.65 -32.01 -1.30
CA MET A 1 1.73 -31.42 -2.28
C MET A 1 1.46 -29.99 -1.85
N LEU A 2 1.61 -29.00 -2.72
CA LEU A 2 1.11 -27.66 -2.42
C LEU A 2 -0.42 -27.69 -2.56
N PRO A 3 -1.17 -27.03 -1.68
CA PRO A 3 -2.61 -26.93 -1.83
C PRO A 3 -2.91 -26.20 -3.15
N VAL A 4 -3.65 -26.85 -4.04
CA VAL A 4 -4.21 -26.22 -5.23
C VAL A 4 -5.61 -25.74 -4.89
N SER A 5 -5.70 -24.49 -4.45
CA SER A 5 -6.95 -23.75 -4.42
C SER A 5 -7.15 -23.06 -5.76
N THR A 6 -8.36 -23.10 -6.30
CA THR A 6 -8.77 -22.28 -7.46
C THR A 6 -9.65 -21.11 -7.04
N THR A 7 -9.81 -20.90 -5.74
CA THR A 7 -10.54 -19.76 -5.18
C THR A 7 -9.62 -18.56 -5.11
N TYR A 8 -10.13 -17.41 -5.51
CA TYR A 8 -9.48 -16.12 -5.31
C TYR A 8 -10.13 -15.43 -4.12
N ASP A 9 -9.35 -15.16 -3.08
CA ASP A 9 -9.80 -14.40 -1.91
C ASP A 9 -9.25 -12.99 -2.00
N SER A 10 -10.09 -11.99 -1.73
CA SER A 10 -9.60 -10.62 -1.58
C SER A 10 -8.81 -10.49 -0.28
N LEU A 11 -7.72 -9.72 -0.31
CA LEU A 11 -6.90 -9.45 0.88
C LEU A 11 -7.23 -8.09 1.52
N ALA A 12 -7.86 -7.19 0.76
CA ALA A 12 -8.29 -5.87 1.20
C ALA A 12 -9.53 -5.41 0.41
N ALA A 13 -10.25 -4.45 0.97
CA ALA A 13 -11.31 -3.74 0.29
C ALA A 13 -11.55 -2.38 0.96
N ARG A 14 -11.58 -1.33 0.14
CA ARG A 14 -11.98 0.00 0.57
C ARG A 14 -13.47 0.22 0.34
N THR A 15 -14.22 0.05 1.42
CA THR A 15 -15.69 0.18 1.49
C THR A 15 -16.15 1.53 2.05
N THR A 16 -15.22 2.38 2.50
CA THR A 16 -15.52 3.70 3.10
C THR A 16 -14.65 4.82 2.51
N GLY A 17 -15.16 6.06 2.57
CA GLY A 17 -14.50 7.27 2.09
C GLY A 17 -15.13 7.87 0.83
N ASN A 18 -14.54 8.97 0.34
CA ASN A 18 -15.01 9.69 -0.85
C ASN A 18 -14.73 8.94 -2.17
N SER A 19 -13.95 7.86 -2.09
CA SER A 19 -13.64 6.95 -3.19
C SER A 19 -13.49 5.53 -2.64
N THR A 20 -13.88 4.53 -3.44
CA THR A 20 -13.68 3.11 -3.15
C THR A 20 -12.43 2.56 -3.85
N ALA A 21 -11.60 3.43 -4.44
CA ALA A 21 -10.41 3.01 -5.16
C ALA A 21 -9.33 2.51 -4.19
N GLU A 22 -8.90 1.28 -4.45
CA GLU A 22 -7.80 0.56 -3.81
C GLU A 22 -7.15 -0.38 -4.84
N GLU A 23 -5.84 -0.31 -4.99
CA GLU A 23 -5.08 -1.10 -5.98
C GLU A 23 -3.60 -1.27 -5.61
N ALA A 24 -2.81 -1.81 -6.54
CA ALA A 24 -1.37 -2.03 -6.42
C ALA A 24 -0.96 -2.74 -5.11
N PRO A 25 -1.46 -3.96 -4.84
CA PRO A 25 -1.14 -4.67 -3.62
C PRO A 25 0.30 -5.20 -3.64
N VAL A 26 1.03 -4.97 -2.55
CA VAL A 26 2.34 -5.56 -2.32
C VAL A 26 2.34 -6.26 -0.97
N VAL A 27 2.67 -7.55 -0.97
CA VAL A 27 2.84 -8.35 0.24
C VAL A 27 4.32 -8.47 0.54
N TYR A 28 4.73 -8.04 1.72
CA TYR A 28 6.13 -7.99 2.11
C TYR A 28 6.35 -8.60 3.48
N ALA A 29 7.39 -9.43 3.62
CA ALA A 29 7.78 -10.04 4.89
C ALA A 29 8.86 -9.21 5.58
N TYR A 30 8.59 -8.75 6.79
CA TYR A 30 9.54 -7.98 7.59
C TYR A 30 9.57 -8.48 9.03
N GLN A 31 10.76 -8.83 9.53
CA GLN A 31 10.97 -9.35 10.90
C GLN A 31 9.99 -10.47 11.32
N GLY A 32 9.71 -11.41 10.41
CA GLY A 32 8.83 -12.55 10.66
C GLY A 32 7.33 -12.22 10.67
N GLN A 33 6.95 -11.01 10.27
CA GLN A 33 5.57 -10.58 10.10
C GLN A 33 5.28 -10.30 8.62
N TRP A 34 4.03 -10.42 8.21
CA TRP A 34 3.58 -10.09 6.85
C TRP A 34 2.84 -8.75 6.85
N TYR A 35 3.15 -7.92 5.86
CA TYR A 35 2.54 -6.63 5.66
C TYR A 35 1.92 -6.57 4.27
N LEU A 36 0.74 -5.99 4.17
CA LEU A 36 0.06 -5.66 2.92
C LEU A 36 0.10 -4.15 2.76
N PHE A 37 0.72 -3.70 1.67
CA PHE A 37 0.67 -2.32 1.21
C PHE A 37 -0.34 -2.19 0.08
N THR A 38 -1.14 -1.13 0.08
CA THR A 38 -2.09 -0.82 -0.99
C THR A 38 -2.10 0.68 -1.29
N SER A 39 -2.43 1.02 -2.54
CA SER A 39 -2.62 2.40 -3.00
C SER A 39 -4.09 2.75 -2.97
N TRP A 40 -4.44 3.89 -2.37
CA TRP A 40 -5.82 4.35 -2.17
C TRP A 40 -6.06 5.67 -2.91
N ASN A 41 -7.31 5.93 -3.29
CA ASN A 41 -7.81 7.08 -4.05
C ASN A 41 -7.67 6.88 -5.56
N LYS A 42 -8.18 7.82 -6.37
CA LYS A 42 -8.47 7.59 -7.81
C LYS A 42 -7.76 8.53 -8.77
N ASP A 43 -7.01 9.48 -8.26
CA ASP A 43 -6.30 10.45 -9.09
C ASP A 43 -4.83 10.48 -8.70
N ASP A 44 -4.00 10.67 -9.73
CA ASP A 44 -2.54 10.59 -9.64
C ASP A 44 -1.94 11.57 -8.61
N GLN A 45 -2.70 12.56 -8.16
CA GLN A 45 -2.25 13.58 -7.21
C GLN A 45 -2.78 13.38 -5.77
N THR A 46 -3.73 12.47 -5.55
CA THR A 46 -4.31 12.17 -4.24
C THR A 46 -4.07 10.73 -3.80
N TYR A 47 -3.32 9.94 -4.57
CA TYR A 47 -2.94 8.61 -4.11
C TYR A 47 -2.28 8.63 -2.74
N GLU A 48 -2.64 7.67 -1.92
CA GLU A 48 -2.03 7.42 -0.62
C GLU A 48 -1.58 5.98 -0.56
N THR A 49 -0.42 5.74 0.04
CA THR A 49 0.01 4.40 0.41
C THR A 49 -0.44 4.07 1.83
N ARG A 50 -1.10 2.93 1.96
CA ARG A 50 -1.63 2.39 3.21
C ARG A 50 -0.98 1.05 3.54
N VAL A 51 -0.88 0.73 4.82
CA VAL A 51 -0.31 -0.54 5.30
C VAL A 51 -1.20 -1.23 6.32
N ALA A 52 -1.29 -2.56 6.22
CA ALA A 52 -1.92 -3.46 7.19
C ALA A 52 -0.97 -4.61 7.52
N ARG A 53 -1.01 -5.11 8.76
CA ARG A 53 -0.19 -6.25 9.23
C ARG A 53 -1.06 -7.50 9.31
N TYR A 54 -0.51 -8.66 8.95
CA TYR A 54 -1.18 -9.94 9.17
C TYR A 54 -1.27 -10.30 10.65
N ASP A 55 -2.48 -10.61 11.11
CA ASP A 55 -2.81 -11.04 12.47
C ASP A 55 -4.05 -11.97 12.43
N GLY A 56 -3.97 -13.06 11.66
CA GLY A 56 -5.13 -13.90 11.28
C GLY A 56 -5.94 -13.34 10.11
N GLY A 57 -5.57 -12.16 9.63
CA GLY A 57 -6.03 -11.42 8.47
C GLY A 57 -5.22 -10.13 8.40
N TYR A 58 -5.29 -9.36 7.30
CA TYR A 58 -4.61 -8.06 7.28
C TYR A 58 -5.41 -7.04 8.08
N VAL A 59 -4.77 -6.38 9.04
CA VAL A 59 -5.39 -5.44 9.98
C VAL A 59 -4.59 -4.15 10.02
N GLY A 60 -5.29 -3.02 9.89
CA GLY A 60 -4.70 -1.70 10.00
C GLY A 60 -4.44 -1.27 11.45
N PRO A 61 -3.66 -0.19 11.67
CA PRO A 61 -3.55 0.44 12.98
C PRO A 61 -4.95 0.85 13.49
N GLY A 62 -5.29 0.45 14.71
CA GLY A 62 -6.63 0.65 15.29
C GLY A 62 -7.54 -0.58 15.22
N GLY A 63 -7.08 -1.68 14.62
CA GLY A 63 -7.76 -2.98 14.69
C GLY A 63 -8.83 -3.22 13.61
N LEU A 64 -9.03 -2.26 12.69
CA LEU A 64 -9.95 -2.44 11.57
C LEU A 64 -9.32 -3.36 10.51
N GLY A 65 -10.08 -4.35 10.05
CA GLY A 65 -9.62 -5.29 9.03
C GLY A 65 -9.48 -4.64 7.66
N ALA A 66 -8.50 -5.08 6.86
CA ALA A 66 -8.25 -4.54 5.52
C ALA A 66 -9.42 -4.74 4.56
N LEU A 67 -10.26 -5.76 4.78
CA LEU A 67 -11.53 -5.98 4.05
C LEU A 67 -12.64 -4.99 4.44
N GLU A 68 -12.43 -4.19 5.47
CA GLU A 68 -13.37 -3.20 6.01
C GLU A 68 -12.79 -1.78 5.95
N SER A 69 -11.92 -1.49 4.97
CA SER A 69 -11.16 -0.23 4.89
C SER A 69 -10.15 -0.03 6.03
N GLY A 70 -9.57 -1.11 6.56
CA GLY A 70 -8.47 -1.05 7.51
C GLY A 70 -7.12 -0.80 6.82
N GLY A 71 -6.44 0.28 7.17
CA GLY A 71 -5.11 0.57 6.62
C GLY A 71 -4.52 1.86 7.20
N GLY A 72 -3.30 1.77 7.70
CA GLY A 72 -2.57 2.91 8.24
C GLY A 72 -1.94 3.73 7.13
N LEU A 73 -2.12 5.05 7.13
CA LEU A 73 -1.38 5.94 6.22
C LEU A 73 0.11 5.84 6.53
N ILE A 74 0.91 5.46 5.54
CA ILE A 74 2.37 5.46 5.64
C ILE A 74 3.00 6.47 4.69
N LEU A 75 2.33 6.78 3.57
CA LEU A 75 2.79 7.79 2.63
C LEU A 75 1.59 8.51 2.03
N GLY A 76 1.58 9.83 2.14
CA GLY A 76 0.67 10.72 1.41
C GLY A 76 1.48 11.83 0.75
N ASN A 77 0.81 12.84 0.21
CA ASN A 77 1.48 13.99 -0.41
C ASN A 77 2.50 14.62 0.54
N HIS A 78 3.71 14.88 0.03
CA HIS A 78 4.81 15.48 0.76
C HIS A 78 5.75 16.19 -0.21
N ASP A 79 6.37 17.28 0.23
CA ASP A 79 7.25 18.12 -0.59
C ASP A 79 6.64 18.41 -1.97
N SER A 80 7.33 18.03 -3.05
CA SER A 80 6.88 18.15 -4.44
C SER A 80 6.25 16.88 -5.02
N VAL A 81 6.01 15.86 -4.18
CA VAL A 81 5.43 14.58 -4.56
C VAL A 81 3.94 14.60 -4.25
N LEU A 82 3.13 14.54 -5.31
CA LEU A 82 1.68 14.36 -5.22
C LEU A 82 1.31 12.93 -5.59
N GLY A 83 0.35 12.38 -4.86
CA GLY A 83 -0.18 11.03 -5.03
C GLY A 83 0.84 9.90 -5.05
N PRO A 84 1.62 9.68 -3.98
CA PRO A 84 2.51 8.52 -3.92
C PRO A 84 1.72 7.21 -3.77
N GLY A 85 1.38 6.60 -4.90
CA GLY A 85 0.80 5.26 -5.06
C GLY A 85 1.64 4.39 -5.99
N GLY A 86 1.16 3.20 -6.34
CA GLY A 86 1.88 2.28 -7.22
C GLY A 86 3.21 1.78 -6.63
N ILE A 87 3.23 1.57 -5.32
CA ILE A 87 4.43 1.25 -4.55
C ILE A 87 4.95 -0.16 -4.81
N ASP A 88 6.24 -0.36 -4.55
CA ASP A 88 6.87 -1.67 -4.39
C ASP A 88 7.89 -1.65 -3.23
N THR A 89 8.38 -2.83 -2.85
CA THR A 89 9.37 -3.01 -1.78
C THR A 89 10.64 -3.63 -2.32
N PHE A 90 11.78 -3.18 -1.80
CA PHE A 90 13.10 -3.70 -2.18
C PHE A 90 13.95 -3.94 -0.93
N LEU A 91 14.56 -5.12 -0.85
CA LEU A 91 15.56 -5.46 0.16
C LEU A 91 16.93 -5.41 -0.52
N ASP A 92 17.80 -4.53 -0.03
CA ASP A 92 19.17 -4.40 -0.51
C ASP A 92 20.09 -5.47 0.11
N ASP A 93 21.24 -5.71 -0.52
CA ASP A 93 22.23 -6.73 -0.13
C ASP A 93 22.84 -6.47 1.25
N ASP A 94 22.78 -5.21 1.74
CA ASP A 94 23.22 -4.82 3.08
C ASP A 94 22.16 -5.04 4.18
N GLY A 95 20.96 -5.50 3.80
CA GLY A 95 19.85 -5.78 4.71
C GLY A 95 18.88 -4.61 4.91
N GLN A 96 19.10 -3.47 4.25
CA GLN A 96 18.19 -2.32 4.32
C GLN A 96 16.93 -2.54 3.47
N ASN A 97 15.78 -2.14 4.01
CA ASN A 97 14.50 -2.21 3.32
C ASN A 97 14.07 -0.84 2.81
N TYR A 98 13.58 -0.84 1.58
CA TYR A 98 13.14 0.35 0.85
C TYR A 98 11.69 0.18 0.43
N LEU A 99 10.93 1.26 0.61
CA LEU A 99 9.67 1.46 -0.09
C LEU A 99 9.96 2.33 -1.30
N VAL A 100 9.66 1.81 -2.49
CA VAL A 100 9.89 2.49 -3.77
C VAL A 100 8.53 2.89 -4.34
N TYR A 101 8.44 4.10 -4.88
CA TYR A 101 7.21 4.59 -5.47
C TYR A 101 7.51 5.58 -6.61
N PRO A 102 6.69 5.61 -7.67
CA PRO A 102 6.74 6.66 -8.67
C PRO A 102 6.36 8.00 -8.04
N SER A 103 7.08 9.06 -8.41
CA SER A 103 6.69 10.43 -8.10
C SER A 103 6.36 11.18 -9.38
N GLU A 104 5.17 11.76 -9.48
CA GLU A 104 4.94 12.86 -10.40
C GLU A 104 5.52 14.14 -9.76
N SER A 105 6.77 14.47 -10.10
CA SER A 105 7.38 15.74 -9.71
C SER A 105 7.03 16.81 -10.73
N PHE A 106 6.32 17.86 -10.31
CA PHE A 106 6.25 19.10 -11.09
C PHE A 106 7.58 19.84 -10.90
N ILE A 107 8.58 19.50 -11.71
CA ILE A 107 9.69 20.45 -11.91
C ILE A 107 9.09 21.57 -12.77
N ASP A 108 8.86 22.73 -12.15
CA ASP A 108 8.73 23.98 -12.90
C ASP A 108 10.14 24.31 -13.39
N ASP A 109 10.46 23.91 -14.62
CA ASP A 109 11.78 24.10 -15.21
C ASP A 109 12.13 25.59 -15.34
N GLY A 110 11.17 26.52 -15.17
CA GLY A 110 11.44 27.96 -15.10
C GLY A 110 12.18 28.53 -16.32
N ILE A 111 12.06 27.88 -17.49
CA ILE A 111 12.63 28.31 -18.78
C ILE A 111 11.57 28.92 -19.69
#